data_AF-A0A843D3Q4-F1
#
_entry.id   AF-A0A843D3Q4-F1
#
_cell.length_a   1.000
_cell.length_b   1.000
_cell.length_c   1.000
_cell.angle_alpha   90.00
_cell.angle_beta   90.00
_cell.angle_gamma   90.00
#
_symmetry.space_group_name_H-M   'P 1'
#
loop_
_entity.id
_entity.type
_entity.pdbx_description
1 polymer ?
#
loop_
_entity_poly.entity_id
_entity_poly.type
_entity_poly.pdbx_seq_one_letter_code
_entity_poly.pdbx_strand_id
1 'polypeptide(L)'
;IGLVMKDEAMKKRGKEATDATKQITTLIHRLPPDLVAMIAKNDVNEAAVFESAVGFLEREYGLKVKIVKSDESTHPKARQALPFKPAILIE
;
A
#
# COMPACT_ATOMS: atom_id res chain seq x y z
N ILE A 1 7.93 6.41 -15.92
CA ILE A 1 7.15 5.27 -16.47
C ILE A 1 7.99 4.41 -17.42
N GLY A 2 8.67 4.98 -18.43
CA GLY A 2 9.46 4.20 -19.40
C GLY A 2 10.60 3.32 -18.84
N LEU A 3 11.08 3.58 -17.62
CA LEU A 3 12.08 2.73 -16.94
C LEU A 3 11.47 1.46 -16.32
N VAL A 4 10.20 1.51 -15.88
CA VAL A 4 9.51 0.38 -15.24
C VAL A 4 9.26 -0.75 -16.24
N MET A 5 9.08 -0.42 -17.51
CA MET A 5 8.84 -1.39 -18.59
C MET A 5 10.12 -2.06 -19.11
N LYS A 6 11.31 -1.66 -18.60
CA LYS A 6 12.59 -2.33 -18.91
C LYS A 6 12.78 -3.61 -18.09
N ASP A 7 12.03 -3.77 -17.00
CA ASP A 7 12.02 -4.97 -16.17
C ASP A 7 11.00 -5.97 -16.75
N GLU A 8 11.48 -7.16 -17.13
CA GLU A 8 10.65 -8.21 -17.73
C GLU A 8 9.56 -8.75 -16.78
N ALA A 9 9.80 -8.74 -15.46
CA ALA A 9 8.78 -9.13 -14.47
C ALA A 9 7.66 -8.09 -14.39
N MET A 10 8.02 -6.80 -14.47
CA MET A 10 7.06 -5.69 -14.47
C MET A 10 6.28 -5.59 -15.78
N LYS A 11 6.91 -5.94 -16.90
CA LYS A 11 6.30 -5.98 -18.24
C LYS A 11 5.13 -6.97 -18.31
N LYS A 12 5.25 -8.13 -17.65
CA LYS A 12 4.15 -9.11 -17.53
C LYS A 12 2.90 -8.52 -16.84
N ARG A 13 3.09 -7.52 -15.98
CA ARG A 13 2.05 -6.76 -15.28
C ARG A 13 1.97 -5.31 -15.77
N GLY A 14 2.33 -5.04 -17.02
CA GLY A 14 2.64 -3.70 -17.51
C GLY A 14 1.56 -2.63 -17.26
N LYS A 15 0.27 -3.00 -17.38
CA LYS A 15 -0.85 -2.10 -17.06
C LYS A 15 -0.91 -1.77 -15.56
N GLU A 16 -0.89 -2.80 -14.72
CA GLU A 16 -0.93 -2.67 -13.25
C GLU A 16 0.28 -1.89 -12.73
N ALA A 17 1.48 -2.18 -13.26
CA ALA A 17 2.72 -1.48 -12.91
C ALA A 17 2.66 0.01 -13.29
N THR A 18 2.10 0.33 -14.45
CA THR A 18 1.93 1.72 -14.89
C THR A 18 0.93 2.47 -14.02
N ASP A 19 -0.21 1.85 -13.72
CA ASP A 19 -1.25 2.42 -12.88
C ASP A 19 -0.76 2.63 -11.43
N ALA A 20 -0.05 1.65 -10.87
CA ALA A 20 0.57 1.76 -9.55
C ALA A 20 1.60 2.90 -9.51
N THR A 21 2.48 2.99 -10.53
CA THR A 21 3.47 4.06 -10.64
C THR A 21 2.80 5.44 -10.66
N LYS A 22 1.71 5.58 -11.42
CA LYS A 22 0.96 6.85 -11.51
C LYS A 22 0.35 7.22 -10.15
N GLN A 23 -0.25 6.27 -9.46
CA GLN A 23 -0.88 6.49 -8.15
C GLN A 23 0.15 6.86 -7.08
N ILE A 24 1.27 6.14 -7.01
CA ILE A 24 2.35 6.42 -6.05
C ILE A 24 2.98 7.78 -6.33
N THR A 25 3.25 8.11 -7.61
CA THR A 25 3.79 9.43 -7.98
C THR A 25 2.84 10.53 -7.54
N THR A 26 1.54 10.36 -7.78
CA THR A 26 0.53 11.34 -7.36
C THR A 26 0.49 11.49 -5.83
N LEU A 27 0.63 10.39 -5.09
CA LEU A 27 0.65 10.40 -3.63
C LEU A 27 1.86 11.21 -3.11
N ILE A 28 3.05 10.92 -3.61
CA ILE A 28 4.29 11.60 -3.21
C ILE A 28 4.19 13.12 -3.45
N HIS A 29 3.65 13.55 -4.59
CA HIS A 29 3.51 14.98 -4.91
C HIS A 29 2.47 15.70 -4.04
N ARG A 30 1.57 14.96 -3.37
CA ARG A 30 0.58 15.54 -2.44
C ARG A 30 1.11 15.68 -1.02
N LEU A 31 2.22 15.03 -0.71
CA LEU A 31 2.84 15.09 0.61
C LEU A 31 3.88 16.23 0.66
N PRO A 32 4.10 16.85 1.84
CA PRO A 32 5.19 17.81 2.02
C PRO A 32 6.55 17.19 1.69
N PRO A 33 7.47 17.92 1.02
CA PRO A 33 8.79 17.39 0.64
C PRO A 33 9.59 16.84 1.81
N ASP A 34 9.54 17.48 2.98
CA ASP A 34 10.25 17.04 4.19
C ASP A 34 9.71 15.70 4.70
N LEU A 35 8.39 15.48 4.61
CA LEU A 35 7.76 14.23 4.98
C LEU A 35 8.15 13.11 4.01
N VAL A 36 8.18 13.39 2.71
CA VAL A 36 8.65 12.44 1.69
C VAL A 36 10.11 12.04 1.95
N ALA A 37 10.98 13.02 2.26
CA ALA A 37 12.38 12.75 2.57
C ALA A 37 12.53 11.93 3.86
N MET A 38 11.68 12.17 4.86
CA MET A 38 11.64 11.38 6.10
C MET A 38 11.21 9.94 5.84
N ILE A 39 10.14 9.73 5.05
CA ILE A 39 9.65 8.40 4.67
C ILE A 39 10.71 7.66 3.83
N ALA A 40 11.41 8.35 2.94
CA ALA A 40 12.46 7.72 2.12
C ALA A 40 13.69 7.32 2.94
N LYS A 41 13.96 8.00 4.08
CA LYS A 41 15.10 7.71 4.96
C LYS A 41 14.77 6.65 6.02
N ASN A 42 13.53 6.62 6.49
CA ASN A 42 13.09 5.70 7.52
C ASN A 42 12.41 4.51 6.84
N ASP A 43 12.97 3.31 6.99
CA ASP A 43 12.32 2.09 6.53
C ASP A 43 11.09 1.80 7.43
N VAL A 44 9.92 2.28 7.02
CA VAL A 44 8.69 2.16 7.80
C VAL A 44 8.11 0.76 7.60
N ASN A 45 8.06 -0.01 8.68
CA ASN A 45 7.37 -1.30 8.68
C ASN A 45 5.85 -1.07 8.78
N GLU A 46 5.19 -0.91 7.62
CA GLU A 46 3.75 -0.68 7.52
C GLU A 46 2.92 -1.74 8.27
N ALA A 47 3.30 -3.02 8.18
CA ALA A 47 2.58 -4.12 8.84
C ALA A 47 2.59 -3.95 10.36
N ALA A 48 3.74 -3.66 10.95
CA ALA A 48 3.87 -3.45 12.40
C ALA A 48 3.05 -2.23 12.87
N VAL A 49 3.03 -1.16 12.07
CA VAL A 49 2.21 0.02 12.36
C VAL A 49 0.72 -0.34 12.39
N PHE A 50 0.22 -1.05 11.37
CA PHE A 50 -1.18 -1.46 11.33
C PHE A 50 -1.54 -2.47 12.43
N GLU A 51 -0.67 -3.43 12.72
CA GLU A 51 -0.87 -4.39 13.81
C GLU A 51 -0.98 -3.70 15.17
N SER A 52 -0.13 -2.70 15.43
CA SER A 52 -0.20 -1.92 16.67
C SER A 52 -1.52 -1.14 16.82
N ALA A 53 -2.15 -0.76 15.71
CA ALA A 53 -3.40 -0.01 15.68
C ALA A 53 -4.66 -0.88 15.78
N VAL A 54 -4.56 -2.22 15.67
CA VAL A 54 -5.71 -3.14 15.67
C VAL A 54 -6.60 -2.90 16.88
N GLY A 55 -6.04 -2.90 18.10
CA GLY A 55 -6.84 -2.74 19.32
C GLY A 55 -7.55 -1.39 19.42
N PHE A 56 -7.02 -0.34 18.78
CA PHE A 56 -7.73 0.94 18.67
C PHE A 56 -8.89 0.84 17.68
N LEU A 57 -8.64 0.30 16.49
CA LEU A 57 -9.64 0.15 15.43
C LEU A 57 -10.80 -0.76 15.86
N GLU A 58 -10.52 -1.87 16.54
CA GLU A 58 -11.56 -2.78 17.04
C GLU A 58 -12.44 -2.12 18.10
N ARG A 59 -11.86 -1.30 18.98
CA ARG A 59 -12.63 -0.53 19.98
C ARG A 59 -13.48 0.55 19.34
N GLU A 60 -12.92 1.30 18.40
CA GLU A 60 -13.59 2.44 17.77
C GLU A 60 -14.73 2.00 16.86
N TYR A 61 -14.53 0.93 16.08
CA TYR A 61 -15.51 0.48 15.11
C TYR A 61 -16.37 -0.69 15.60
N GLY A 62 -16.04 -1.31 16.75
CA GLY A 62 -16.78 -2.46 17.27
C GLY A 62 -16.71 -3.70 16.38
N LEU A 63 -15.75 -3.75 15.46
CA LEU A 63 -15.55 -4.81 14.49
C LEU A 63 -14.25 -5.56 14.78
N LYS A 64 -14.20 -6.84 14.42
CA LYS A 64 -12.94 -7.59 14.45
C LYS A 64 -12.05 -7.16 13.29
N VAL A 65 -10.82 -6.75 13.58
CA VAL A 65 -9.88 -6.28 12.57
C VAL A 65 -8.78 -7.33 12.37
N LYS A 66 -8.52 -7.69 11.12
CA LYS A 66 -7.45 -8.61 10.75
C LYS A 66 -6.55 -7.92 9.72
N ILE A 67 -5.26 -7.88 10.01
CA ILE A 67 -4.24 -7.42 9.06
C ILE A 67 -3.71 -8.64 8.33
N VAL A 68 -3.73 -8.60 6.99
CA VAL A 68 -3.27 -9.70 6.13
C VAL A 68 -2.42 -9.11 5.03
N LYS A 69 -1.32 -9.78 4.68
CA LYS A 69 -0.48 -9.36 3.55
C LYS A 69 -1.25 -9.51 2.24
N SER A 70 -1.05 -8.57 1.31
CA SER A 70 -1.72 -8.60 0.00
C SER A 70 -1.48 -9.90 -0.75
N ASP A 71 -0.27 -10.46 -0.62
CA ASP A 71 0.17 -11.64 -1.37
C ASP A 71 -0.42 -12.94 -0.80
N GLU A 72 -0.88 -12.91 0.44
CA GLU A 72 -1.50 -14.05 1.13
C GLU A 72 -3.03 -14.07 0.97
N SER A 73 -3.62 -12.97 0.49
CA SER A 73 -5.06 -12.84 0.32
C SER A 73 -5.50 -13.25 -1.08
N THR A 74 -6.44 -14.19 -1.16
CA THR A 74 -7.09 -14.61 -2.41
C THR A 74 -8.19 -13.66 -2.86
N HIS A 75 -8.60 -12.71 -2.00
CA HIS A 75 -9.70 -11.82 -2.29
C HIS A 75 -9.32 -10.79 -3.37
N PRO A 76 -10.17 -10.53 -4.39
CA PRO A 76 -9.85 -9.61 -5.49
C PRO A 76 -9.43 -8.21 -5.05
N LYS A 77 -9.94 -7.76 -3.89
CA LYS A 77 -9.63 -6.45 -3.30
C LYS A 77 -8.16 -6.32 -2.88
N ALA A 78 -7.46 -7.41 -2.60
CA ALA A 78 -6.04 -7.40 -2.26
C ALA A 78 -5.17 -6.79 -3.38
N ARG A 79 -5.56 -6.97 -4.65
CA ARG A 79 -4.86 -6.39 -5.81
C ARG A 79 -4.92 -4.86 -5.88
N GLN A 80 -5.81 -4.24 -5.11
CA GLN A 80 -5.96 -2.79 -5.05
C GLN A 80 -5.14 -2.15 -3.93
N ALA A 81 -4.49 -2.96 -3.09
CA ALA A 81 -3.60 -2.47 -2.04
C ALA A 81 -2.36 -1.82 -2.68
N LEU A 82 -1.99 -0.65 -2.18
CA LEU A 82 -0.77 0.06 -2.57
C LEU A 82 0.01 0.43 -1.30
N PRO A 83 1.33 0.69 -1.41
CA PRO A 83 2.12 1.20 -0.29
C PRO A 83 1.45 2.44 0.33
N PHE A 84 1.39 2.50 1.65
CA PHE A 84 0.68 3.53 2.43
C PHE A 84 -0.83 3.66 2.14
N LYS A 85 -1.44 2.74 1.38
CA LYS A 85 -2.87 2.73 1.05
C LYS A 85 -3.41 1.30 1.05
N PRO A 86 -3.78 0.77 2.23
CA PRO A 86 -4.28 -0.59 2.35
C PRO A 86 -5.64 -0.77 1.67
N ALA A 87 -5.91 -2.00 1.22
CA ALA A 87 -7.21 -2.38 0.70
C ALA A 87 -8.10 -2.90 1.84
N ILE A 88 -9.16 -2.17 2.18
CA ILE A 88 -10.04 -2.50 3.31
C ILE A 88 -11.25 -3.29 2.79
N LEU A 89 -11.48 -4.49 3.33
CA LEU A 89 -12.69 -5.29 3.11
C LEU A 89 -13.51 -5.28 4.41
N ILE A 90 -14.82 -5.09 4.28
CA ILE A 90 -15.79 -5.17 5.38
C ILE A 90 -16.86 -6.16 4.92
N GLU A 91 -17.15 -7.15 5.76
CA GLU A 91 -18.14 -8.23 5.53
C GLU A 91 -19.11 -8.29 6.70
#